data_AF-A0A502I8U8-F1
#
_entry.id   AF-A0A502I8U8-F1
#
_cell.length_a   1.000
_cell.length_b   1.000
_cell.length_c   1.000
_cell.angle_alpha   90.00
_cell.angle_beta   90.00
_cell.angle_gamma   90.00
#
_symmetry.space_group_name_H-M   'P 1'
#
loop_
_entity.id
_entity.type
_entity.pdbx_description
1 polymer ?
#
loop_
_entity_poly.entity_id
_entity_poly.type
_entity_poly.pdbx_seq_one_letter_code
_entity_poly.pdbx_strand_id
1 'polypeptide(L)'
;MDLRTIFFAAFVWLPFANAAESLPIEGDYYLYGAMEMAARLVLQKDGTFAAAAAYGSANGAAKGTWSIKSNTLTLTSEADPNAAKKLAFEMPRTRNLAELEESYRIQHGNYDEIDNDTANYAQTHYILQMQYDQHPKPPAIEPVYLYFEFSEGPGSQQLLESNETTDLWLPYDPQRTLTKIGFGTSRNSGPTQWFDVSPDSRWFGIGWKKEKSQPIAFSPRKEKGLAEIQRDLNDDEQARILKNYLITVYHFDPISTPAITPVDVYWRFQDGSTEQQVWADSKQERLSLTYSPARTLEKIGMRTQGSKDPIEWLDTLPDMRWMRVDWKDYAVPTNGELSLLFQDLQLAIEPDCLAVDFGNGKACFRRR
;
A
#
# COMPACT_ATOMS: atom_id res chain seq x y z
N MET A 1 -6.59 -77.13 -39.78
CA MET A 1 -7.42 -76.84 -38.59
C MET A 1 -6.50 -76.17 -37.58
N ASP A 2 -6.71 -74.97 -37.09
CA ASP A 2 -7.84 -74.06 -37.26
C ASP A 2 -7.38 -72.62 -36.99
N LEU A 3 -8.15 -71.71 -37.58
CA LEU A 3 -8.10 -70.26 -37.69
C LEU A 3 -8.11 -69.51 -36.34
N ARG A 4 -7.56 -68.28 -36.36
CA ARG A 4 -7.97 -67.01 -35.68
C ARG A 4 -6.77 -66.35 -35.00
N THR A 5 -6.12 -65.33 -35.57
CA THR A 5 -6.58 -63.97 -35.92
C THR A 5 -7.25 -63.24 -34.76
N ILE A 6 -6.50 -62.40 -34.02
CA ILE A 6 -6.90 -61.04 -33.63
C ILE A 6 -5.63 -60.17 -33.51
N PHE A 7 -5.38 -59.31 -34.51
CA PHE A 7 -4.49 -58.16 -34.40
C PHE A 7 -5.28 -57.06 -33.66
N PHE A 8 -4.82 -56.63 -32.49
CA PHE A 8 -5.35 -55.42 -31.83
C PHE A 8 -4.70 -54.19 -32.48
N ALA A 9 -5.41 -53.56 -33.41
CA ALA A 9 -5.09 -52.21 -33.86
C ALA A 9 -5.59 -51.23 -32.79
N ALA A 10 -4.69 -50.71 -31.96
CA ALA A 10 -4.98 -49.63 -31.03
C ALA A 10 -5.20 -48.33 -31.84
N PHE A 11 -6.46 -47.98 -32.07
CA PHE A 11 -6.87 -46.68 -32.57
C PHE A 11 -6.61 -45.67 -31.45
N VAL A 12 -5.49 -44.94 -31.53
CA VAL A 12 -5.22 -43.81 -30.64
C VAL A 12 -6.15 -42.68 -31.07
N TRP A 13 -7.31 -42.58 -30.43
CA TRP A 13 -8.11 -41.37 -30.40
C TRP A 13 -7.33 -40.34 -29.57
N LEU A 14 -6.54 -39.50 -30.23
CA LEU A 14 -6.10 -38.24 -29.64
C LEU A 14 -7.34 -37.34 -29.54
N PRO A 15 -7.76 -36.92 -28.34
CA PRO A 15 -8.67 -35.80 -28.26
C PRO A 15 -7.91 -34.60 -28.83
N PHE A 16 -8.38 -34.07 -29.95
CA PHE A 16 -8.07 -32.70 -30.32
C PHE A 16 -8.64 -31.83 -29.21
N ALA A 17 -7.79 -31.48 -28.24
CA ALA A 17 -8.03 -30.31 -27.43
C ALA A 17 -8.04 -29.14 -28.43
N ASN A 18 -9.24 -28.71 -28.83
CA ASN A 18 -9.40 -27.36 -29.34
C ASN A 18 -8.90 -26.46 -28.21
N ALA A 19 -7.66 -25.98 -28.33
CA ALA A 19 -7.27 -24.77 -27.65
C ALA A 19 -8.32 -23.75 -28.09
N ALA A 20 -9.20 -23.37 -27.17
CA ALA A 20 -10.09 -22.24 -27.40
C ALA A 20 -9.15 -21.09 -27.81
N GLU A 21 -9.26 -20.65 -29.06
CA GLU A 21 -8.58 -19.43 -29.49
C GLU A 21 -8.97 -18.36 -28.49
N SER A 22 -7.99 -17.90 -27.71
CA SER A 22 -8.20 -16.80 -26.78
C SER A 22 -8.66 -15.63 -27.63
N LEU A 23 -9.94 -15.27 -27.53
CA LEU A 23 -10.49 -14.12 -28.23
C LEU A 23 -9.60 -12.90 -27.89
N PRO A 24 -9.12 -12.15 -28.90
CA PRO A 24 -8.25 -10.99 -28.68
C PRO A 24 -8.96 -10.06 -27.70
N ILE A 25 -8.32 -9.63 -26.60
CA ILE A 25 -8.95 -8.85 -25.49
C ILE A 25 -9.22 -7.39 -25.88
N GLU A 26 -8.73 -6.94 -27.02
CA GLU A 26 -8.97 -5.60 -27.54
C GLU A 26 -10.41 -5.43 -28.00
N GLY A 27 -11.03 -4.30 -27.64
CA GLY A 27 -12.44 -4.07 -27.95
C GLY A 27 -13.08 -2.94 -27.16
N ASP A 28 -14.36 -2.76 -27.41
CA ASP A 28 -15.23 -1.78 -26.75
C ASP A 28 -16.17 -2.50 -25.78
N TYR A 29 -16.11 -2.09 -24.52
CA TYR A 29 -16.78 -2.75 -23.41
C TYR A 29 -17.71 -1.80 -22.68
N TYR A 30 -18.85 -2.33 -22.26
CA TYR A 30 -19.85 -1.60 -21.47
C TYR A 30 -20.10 -2.32 -20.15
N LEU A 31 -20.27 -1.54 -19.09
CA LEU A 31 -20.52 -2.06 -17.75
C LEU A 31 -21.97 -2.54 -17.61
N TYR A 32 -22.12 -3.75 -17.07
CA TYR A 32 -23.39 -4.38 -16.71
C TYR A 32 -23.32 -4.88 -15.27
N GLY A 33 -24.45 -4.85 -14.56
CA GLY A 33 -24.57 -5.39 -13.19
C GLY A 33 -24.20 -4.41 -12.07
N ALA A 34 -23.82 -3.16 -12.40
CA ALA A 34 -23.72 -2.07 -11.42
C ALA A 34 -25.00 -1.23 -11.47
N MET A 35 -25.69 -1.07 -10.34
CA MET A 35 -26.92 -0.27 -10.26
C MET A 35 -26.58 1.22 -10.42
N GLU A 36 -27.32 1.95 -11.25
CA GLU A 36 -27.21 3.41 -11.46
C GLU A 36 -25.89 3.94 -12.03
N MET A 37 -24.95 3.06 -12.38
CA MET A 37 -23.66 3.43 -12.98
C MET A 37 -23.59 3.00 -14.44
N ALA A 38 -23.20 3.92 -15.31
CA ALA A 38 -22.83 3.63 -16.69
C ALA A 38 -21.32 3.79 -16.86
N ALA A 39 -20.64 2.80 -17.43
CA ALA A 39 -19.23 2.94 -17.78
C ALA A 39 -18.91 2.26 -19.12
N ARG A 40 -17.92 2.83 -19.81
CA ARG A 40 -17.37 2.33 -21.07
C ARG A 40 -15.86 2.19 -20.94
N LEU A 41 -15.31 1.09 -21.45
CA LEU A 41 -13.88 0.81 -21.49
C LEU A 41 -13.49 0.40 -22.92
N VAL A 42 -12.49 1.06 -23.48
CA VAL A 42 -11.95 0.77 -24.81
C VAL A 42 -10.51 0.33 -24.66
N LEU A 43 -10.19 -0.89 -25.11
CA LEU A 43 -8.84 -1.46 -25.10
C LEU A 43 -8.30 -1.49 -26.53
N GLN A 44 -7.18 -0.79 -26.77
CA GLN A 44 -6.53 -0.70 -28.07
C GLN A 44 -5.39 -1.70 -28.21
N LYS A 45 -5.11 -2.13 -29.46
CA LYS A 45 -4.04 -3.10 -29.80
C LYS A 45 -2.63 -2.63 -29.49
N ASP A 46 -2.43 -1.33 -29.37
CA ASP A 46 -1.13 -0.73 -29.02
C ASP A 46 -0.85 -0.78 -27.50
N GLY A 47 -1.73 -1.41 -26.72
CA GLY A 47 -1.61 -1.48 -25.26
C GLY A 47 -2.15 -0.25 -24.55
N THR A 48 -2.87 0.65 -25.23
CA THR A 48 -3.51 1.82 -24.60
C THR A 48 -5.01 1.60 -24.33
N PHE A 49 -5.56 2.32 -23.36
CA PHE A 49 -7.00 2.31 -23.08
C PHE A 49 -7.58 3.73 -22.99
N ALA A 50 -8.90 3.81 -23.18
CA ALA A 50 -9.71 4.95 -22.81
C ALA A 50 -10.96 4.47 -22.07
N ALA A 51 -11.33 5.14 -20.99
CA ALA A 51 -12.49 4.79 -20.19
C ALA A 51 -13.29 6.02 -19.77
N ALA A 52 -14.59 5.83 -19.55
CA ALA A 52 -15.46 6.85 -19.00
C ALA A 52 -16.54 6.22 -18.12
N ALA A 53 -16.96 6.95 -17.07
CA ALA A 53 -18.03 6.55 -16.17
C ALA A 53 -18.96 7.72 -15.85
N ALA A 54 -20.21 7.40 -15.51
CA ALA A 54 -21.23 8.33 -15.06
C ALA A 54 -22.09 7.68 -13.97
N TYR A 55 -22.40 8.43 -12.92
CA TYR A 55 -23.26 8.04 -11.81
C TYR A 55 -23.97 9.28 -11.26
N GLY A 56 -25.30 9.38 -11.43
CA GLY A 56 -26.05 10.58 -11.08
C GLY A 56 -25.50 11.84 -11.79
N SER A 57 -25.08 12.85 -11.01
CA SER A 57 -24.42 14.07 -11.52
C SER A 57 -22.90 13.95 -11.64
N ALA A 58 -22.29 12.86 -11.15
CA ALA A 58 -20.85 12.63 -11.22
C ALA A 58 -20.48 11.99 -12.56
N ASN A 59 -19.35 12.41 -13.12
CA ASN A 59 -18.77 11.88 -14.34
C ASN A 59 -17.25 11.71 -14.18
N GLY A 60 -16.63 10.98 -15.10
CA GLY A 60 -15.20 10.73 -15.07
C GLY A 60 -14.70 10.14 -16.38
N ALA A 61 -13.48 10.49 -16.79
CA ALA A 61 -12.80 9.82 -17.91
C ALA A 61 -11.31 9.63 -17.64
N ALA A 62 -10.76 8.52 -18.13
CA ALA A 62 -9.36 8.14 -17.95
C ALA A 62 -8.76 7.61 -19.25
N LYS A 63 -7.45 7.75 -19.40
CA LYS A 63 -6.64 7.16 -20.47
C LYS A 63 -5.36 6.61 -19.86
N GLY A 64 -4.76 5.63 -20.52
CA GLY A 64 -3.45 5.14 -20.15
C GLY A 64 -3.12 3.84 -20.85
N THR A 65 -2.40 2.96 -20.17
CA THR A 65 -1.95 1.68 -20.73
C THR A 65 -2.61 0.51 -20.03
N TRP A 66 -2.79 -0.60 -20.73
CA TRP A 66 -3.25 -1.85 -20.14
C TRP A 66 -2.22 -2.97 -20.35
N SER A 67 -2.26 -3.96 -19.45
CA SER A 67 -1.45 -5.17 -19.57
C SER A 67 -2.22 -6.37 -19.00
N ILE A 68 -1.90 -7.56 -19.49
CA ILE A 68 -2.46 -8.81 -18.96
C ILE A 68 -1.34 -9.57 -18.26
N LYS A 69 -1.60 -10.03 -17.03
CA LYS A 69 -0.79 -11.05 -16.38
C LYS A 69 -1.70 -12.19 -15.90
N SER A 70 -1.35 -13.41 -16.29
CA SER A 70 -2.11 -14.62 -15.97
C SER A 70 -3.54 -14.55 -16.51
N ASN A 71 -4.51 -14.14 -15.69
CA ASN A 71 -5.91 -13.99 -16.09
C ASN A 71 -6.53 -12.67 -15.58
N THR A 72 -5.68 -11.68 -15.34
CA THR A 72 -6.07 -10.36 -14.84
C THR A 72 -5.59 -9.30 -15.83
N LEU A 73 -6.54 -8.48 -16.28
CA LEU A 73 -6.28 -7.26 -17.03
C LEU A 73 -6.08 -6.12 -16.04
N THR A 74 -4.92 -5.47 -16.10
CA THR A 74 -4.61 -4.28 -15.29
C THR A 74 -4.63 -3.06 -16.19
N LEU A 75 -5.45 -2.06 -15.85
CA LEU A 75 -5.41 -0.73 -16.42
C LEU A 75 -4.52 0.15 -15.54
N THR A 76 -3.70 0.98 -16.15
CA THR A 76 -3.02 2.04 -15.42
C THR A 76 -3.19 3.35 -16.15
N SER A 77 -3.92 4.24 -15.50
CA SER A 77 -4.17 5.60 -15.97
C SER A 77 -2.87 6.41 -16.04
N GLU A 78 -2.78 7.28 -17.03
CA GLU A 78 -1.81 8.37 -17.04
C GLU A 78 -2.04 9.25 -15.82
N ALA A 79 -0.96 9.64 -15.15
CA ALA A 79 -1.04 10.58 -14.04
C ALA A 79 -1.57 11.93 -14.57
N ASP A 80 -2.57 12.50 -13.88
CA ASP A 80 -3.01 13.87 -14.18
C ASP A 80 -1.90 14.83 -13.70
N PRO A 81 -1.23 15.57 -14.62
CA PRO A 81 -0.16 16.49 -14.24
C PRO A 81 -0.67 17.68 -13.40
N ASN A 82 -1.99 17.81 -13.21
CA ASN A 82 -2.64 18.82 -12.37
C ASN A 82 -3.36 18.24 -11.14
N ALA A 83 -3.16 16.96 -10.81
CA ALA A 83 -3.73 16.33 -9.61
C ALA A 83 -3.08 16.85 -8.32
N ALA A 84 -3.46 18.07 -7.93
CA ALA A 84 -3.46 18.58 -6.55
C ALA A 84 -3.95 20.03 -6.57
N LYS A 85 -5.26 20.26 -6.79
CA LYS A 85 -5.86 21.59 -6.59
C LYS A 85 -6.49 21.76 -5.22
N LYS A 86 -6.86 20.66 -4.58
CA LYS A 86 -7.47 20.63 -3.26
C LYS A 86 -6.88 19.46 -2.48
N LEU A 87 -6.52 19.72 -1.22
CA LEU A 87 -6.13 18.68 -0.28
C LEU A 87 -7.35 18.31 0.56
N ALA A 88 -7.48 17.03 0.88
CA ALA A 88 -8.40 16.56 1.91
C ALA A 88 -7.59 16.21 3.15
N PHE A 89 -8.12 16.60 4.31
CA PHE A 89 -7.54 16.32 5.62
C PHE A 89 -8.48 15.35 6.35
N GLU A 90 -7.97 14.19 6.75
CA GLU A 90 -8.75 13.11 7.34
C GLU A 90 -8.11 12.61 8.65
N MET A 91 -8.93 11.89 9.43
CA MET A 91 -8.52 11.14 10.62
C MET A 91 -7.63 11.94 11.60
N PRO A 92 -8.06 13.12 12.09
CA PRO A 92 -7.27 13.85 13.07
C PRO A 92 -7.11 13.01 14.34
N ARG A 93 -5.86 12.78 14.73
CA ARG A 93 -5.50 12.10 15.99
C ARG A 93 -4.81 13.09 16.89
N THR A 94 -5.23 13.17 18.14
CA THR A 94 -4.63 14.08 19.13
C THR A 94 -4.01 13.30 20.27
N ARG A 95 -2.90 13.82 20.81
CA ARG A 95 -2.27 13.34 22.04
C ARG A 95 -1.96 14.50 22.98
N ASN A 96 -2.12 14.28 24.28
CA ASN A 96 -1.61 15.18 25.30
C ASN A 96 -0.16 14.82 25.70
N LEU A 97 0.47 15.66 26.55
CA LEU A 97 1.86 15.43 26.93
C LEU A 97 2.09 14.10 27.65
N ALA A 98 1.19 13.72 28.56
CA ALA A 98 1.33 12.50 29.34
C ALA A 98 1.21 11.25 28.46
N GLU A 99 0.33 11.25 27.47
CA GLU A 99 0.21 10.17 26.48
C GLU A 99 1.45 10.06 25.60
N LEU A 100 2.06 11.18 25.22
CA LEU A 100 3.33 11.20 24.47
C LEU A 100 4.47 10.64 25.33
N GLU A 101 4.59 11.07 26.59
CA GLU A 101 5.59 10.56 27.54
C GLU A 101 5.37 9.06 27.87
N GLU A 102 4.12 8.61 27.90
CA GLU A 102 3.81 7.19 28.10
C GLU A 102 4.11 6.35 26.86
N SER A 103 3.85 6.86 25.66
CA SER A 103 4.26 6.20 24.42
C SER A 103 5.79 6.03 24.34
N TYR A 104 6.53 7.03 24.84
CA TYR A 104 7.98 6.94 25.05
C TYR A 104 8.37 5.81 26.00
N ARG A 105 7.62 5.64 27.10
CA ARG A 105 7.93 4.64 28.13
C ARG A 105 7.60 3.22 27.70
N ILE A 106 6.53 3.03 26.94
CA ILE A 106 6.04 1.70 26.58
C ILE A 106 6.75 1.16 25.33
N GLN A 107 7.24 1.96 24.36
CA GLN A 107 7.92 1.46 23.13
C GLN A 107 7.16 0.35 22.35
N HIS A 108 5.87 0.11 22.61
CA HIS A 108 5.09 -0.86 21.85
C HIS A 108 4.49 -0.21 20.61
N GLY A 109 4.58 -0.92 19.48
CA GLY A 109 4.13 -0.52 18.14
C GLY A 109 2.66 -0.12 18.06
N ASN A 110 2.36 1.12 18.44
CA ASN A 110 1.14 1.78 18.05
C ASN A 110 1.36 2.49 16.71
N TYR A 111 0.33 2.48 15.87
CA TYR A 111 0.27 2.90 14.46
C TYR A 111 0.84 4.29 14.11
N ASP A 112 1.17 5.07 15.13
CA ASP A 112 1.80 6.39 15.06
C ASP A 112 3.19 6.22 15.72
N GLU A 113 4.25 5.90 14.96
CA GLU A 113 5.63 5.80 15.48
C GLU A 113 6.09 7.17 16.01
N ILE A 114 5.73 7.52 17.25
CA ILE A 114 6.13 8.78 17.88
C ILE A 114 7.56 8.63 18.39
N ASP A 115 8.49 9.30 17.71
CA ASP A 115 9.90 9.28 18.10
C ASP A 115 10.19 10.11 19.36
N ASN A 116 11.37 9.85 19.94
CA ASN A 116 11.84 10.55 21.15
C ASN A 116 11.92 12.07 20.94
N ASP A 117 12.25 12.50 19.73
CA ASP A 117 12.41 13.91 19.39
C ASP A 117 11.07 14.64 19.44
N THR A 118 10.00 13.98 18.99
CA THR A 118 8.63 14.50 19.01
C THR A 118 8.12 14.65 20.44
N ALA A 119 8.30 13.63 21.29
CA ALA A 119 7.89 13.70 22.69
C ALA A 119 8.63 14.82 23.46
N ASN A 120 9.95 14.94 23.26
CA ASN A 120 10.75 16.01 23.87
C ASN A 120 10.32 17.40 23.37
N TYR A 121 10.05 17.53 22.07
CA TYR A 121 9.67 18.80 21.48
C TYR A 121 8.27 19.26 21.95
N ALA A 122 7.36 18.31 22.17
CA ALA A 122 6.01 18.53 22.68
C ALA A 122 5.95 19.12 24.10
N GLN A 123 7.04 19.04 24.88
CA GLN A 123 7.12 19.69 26.20
C GLN A 123 7.02 21.21 26.10
N THR A 124 7.45 21.78 24.97
CA THR A 124 7.53 23.24 24.77
C THR A 124 6.75 23.73 23.56
N HIS A 125 6.15 22.84 22.77
CA HIS A 125 5.45 23.18 21.53
C HIS A 125 4.13 22.40 21.38
N TYR A 126 3.16 23.03 20.75
CA TYR A 126 2.13 22.34 19.99
C TYR A 126 2.75 21.82 18.69
N ILE A 127 2.44 20.59 18.32
CA ILE A 127 2.96 19.95 17.10
C ILE A 127 1.77 19.56 16.23
N LEU A 128 1.76 20.02 14.99
CA LEU A 128 0.93 19.49 13.93
C LEU A 128 1.83 18.57 13.10
N GLN A 129 1.42 17.34 12.87
CA GLN A 129 2.09 16.37 12.00
C GLN A 129 1.20 16.08 10.77
N MET A 130 1.80 16.15 9.58
CA MET A 130 1.11 16.03 8.29
C MET A 130 1.64 14.80 7.61
N GLN A 131 0.83 13.75 7.60
CA GLN A 131 1.21 12.48 6.98
C GLN A 131 0.42 12.28 5.70
N TYR A 132 1.11 11.94 4.62
CA TYR A 132 0.44 11.62 3.37
C TYR A 132 -0.28 10.29 3.53
N ASP A 133 -1.61 10.30 3.39
CA ASP A 133 -2.46 9.11 3.48
C ASP A 133 -2.34 8.31 2.20
N GLN A 134 -1.32 7.46 2.17
CA GLN A 134 -1.20 6.47 1.13
C GLN A 134 -0.91 5.10 1.73
N HIS A 135 -1.98 4.33 1.76
CA HIS A 135 -1.97 2.90 2.00
C HIS A 135 -2.29 2.21 0.67
N PRO A 136 -1.39 2.22 -0.34
CA PRO A 136 -1.62 1.45 -1.55
C PRO A 136 -1.82 0.00 -1.12
N LYS A 137 -3.01 -0.54 -1.39
CA LYS A 137 -3.28 -1.95 -1.08
C LYS A 137 -2.21 -2.76 -1.79
N PRO A 138 -1.49 -3.65 -1.08
CA PRO A 138 -0.48 -4.49 -1.68
C PRO A 138 -1.06 -5.18 -2.92
N PRO A 139 -0.42 -5.08 -4.10
CA PRO A 139 -0.93 -5.78 -5.27
C PRO A 139 -0.90 -7.28 -5.01
N ALA A 140 -1.82 -8.04 -5.62
CA ALA A 140 -1.76 -9.49 -5.57
C ALA A 140 -0.41 -9.98 -6.12
N ILE A 141 0.23 -10.88 -5.39
CA ILE A 141 1.48 -11.53 -5.77
C ILE A 141 1.22 -13.00 -6.08
N GLU A 142 1.99 -13.54 -7.02
CA GLU A 142 2.12 -14.99 -7.12
C GLU A 142 2.94 -15.50 -5.93
N PRO A 143 2.74 -16.75 -5.48
CA PRO A 143 3.49 -17.26 -4.34
C PRO A 143 5.00 -17.13 -4.52
N VAL A 144 5.68 -16.61 -3.50
CA VAL A 144 7.13 -16.42 -3.50
C VAL A 144 7.75 -17.34 -2.45
N TYR A 145 8.82 -18.04 -2.82
CA TYR A 145 9.61 -18.83 -1.89
C TYR A 145 10.70 -17.95 -1.27
N LEU A 146 10.70 -17.90 0.06
CA LEU A 146 11.81 -17.43 0.86
C LEU A 146 12.76 -18.59 1.14
N TYR A 147 14.05 -18.35 0.98
CA TYR A 147 15.11 -19.30 1.19
C TYR A 147 16.05 -18.80 2.28
N PHE A 148 16.50 -19.69 3.15
CA PHE A 148 17.34 -19.36 4.28
C PHE A 148 18.62 -20.18 4.20
N GLU A 149 19.76 -19.50 4.09
CA GLU A 149 21.10 -20.10 4.09
C GLU A 149 21.71 -19.95 5.48
N PHE A 150 22.21 -21.04 6.05
CA PHE A 150 22.83 -21.07 7.37
C PHE A 150 24.33 -21.32 7.25
N SER A 151 25.08 -20.92 8.28
CA SER A 151 26.52 -21.15 8.38
C SER A 151 26.90 -22.63 8.24
N GLU A 152 26.02 -23.53 8.67
CA GLU A 152 26.19 -24.97 8.60
C GLU A 152 24.89 -25.71 8.27
N GLY A 153 25.01 -26.91 7.71
CA GLY A 153 23.87 -27.79 7.41
C GLY A 153 23.01 -27.35 6.22
N PRO A 154 21.85 -28.02 5.99
CA PRO A 154 20.99 -27.72 4.85
C PRO A 154 20.29 -26.36 5.03
N GLY A 155 19.99 -25.66 3.94
CA GLY A 155 19.09 -24.50 3.98
C GLY A 155 17.65 -24.88 4.35
N SER A 156 16.82 -23.88 4.61
CA SER A 156 15.37 -24.04 4.71
C SER A 156 14.63 -23.12 3.75
N GLN A 157 13.34 -23.34 3.57
CA GLN A 157 12.50 -22.49 2.73
C GLN A 157 11.10 -22.35 3.32
N GLN A 158 10.47 -21.22 3.03
CA GLN A 158 9.09 -20.90 3.42
C GLN A 158 8.34 -20.30 2.23
N LEU A 159 7.08 -20.67 2.06
CA LEU A 159 6.22 -20.09 1.02
C LEU A 159 5.47 -18.89 1.57
N LEU A 160 5.51 -17.78 0.83
CA LEU A 160 4.67 -16.60 1.03
C LEU A 160 3.53 -16.65 0.00
N GLU A 161 2.31 -16.91 0.47
CA GLU A 161 1.11 -17.02 -0.38
C GLU A 161 0.24 -15.75 -0.36
N SER A 162 0.55 -14.81 0.54
CA SER A 162 -0.22 -13.60 0.77
C SER A 162 0.59 -12.35 0.45
N ASN A 163 -0.12 -11.32 -0.01
CA ASN A 163 0.37 -9.95 -0.15
C ASN A 163 0.25 -9.14 1.16
N GLU A 164 -0.28 -9.74 2.23
CA GLU A 164 -0.32 -9.16 3.57
C GLU A 164 1.05 -9.21 4.26
N THR A 165 1.24 -8.28 5.21
CA THR A 165 2.41 -8.32 6.10
C THR A 165 2.44 -9.66 6.84
N THR A 166 3.57 -10.35 6.76
CA THR A 166 3.72 -11.69 7.31
C THR A 166 4.96 -11.77 8.20
N ASP A 167 4.77 -12.27 9.42
CA ASP A 167 5.83 -12.55 10.38
C ASP A 167 6.19 -14.04 10.38
N LEU A 168 7.44 -14.32 10.02
CA LEU A 168 7.98 -15.67 9.97
C LEU A 168 8.96 -15.87 11.13
N TRP A 169 8.65 -16.84 11.96
CA TRP A 169 9.47 -17.20 13.12
C TRP A 169 10.30 -18.43 12.80
N LEU A 170 11.60 -18.22 12.61
CA LEU A 170 12.56 -19.26 12.23
C LEU A 170 13.40 -19.62 13.45
N PRO A 171 13.63 -20.90 13.78
CA PRO A 171 14.45 -21.28 14.94
C PRO A 171 15.85 -20.65 14.90
N TYR A 172 16.28 -20.10 16.04
CA TYR A 172 17.62 -19.56 16.24
C TYR A 172 18.52 -20.60 16.90
N ASP A 173 19.67 -20.85 16.29
CA ASP A 173 20.73 -21.69 16.83
C ASP A 173 22.06 -20.91 16.76
N PRO A 174 22.73 -20.63 17.89
CA PRO A 174 24.00 -19.92 17.88
C PRO A 174 25.15 -20.69 17.21
N GLN A 175 25.03 -22.00 17.00
CA GLN A 175 26.01 -22.80 16.25
C GLN A 175 25.69 -22.88 14.76
N ARG A 176 24.46 -22.53 14.38
CA ARG A 176 23.96 -22.58 13.00
C ARG A 176 23.22 -21.30 12.70
N THR A 177 23.98 -20.23 12.49
CA THR A 177 23.43 -18.89 12.32
C THR A 177 22.94 -18.66 10.90
N LEU A 178 21.95 -17.79 10.75
CA LEU A 178 21.47 -17.37 9.44
C LEU A 178 22.54 -16.48 8.78
N THR A 179 22.84 -16.74 7.52
CA THR A 179 23.87 -16.01 6.76
C THR A 179 23.29 -15.26 5.57
N LYS A 180 22.23 -15.82 4.94
CA LYS A 180 21.53 -15.16 3.84
C LYS A 180 20.04 -15.44 3.83
N ILE A 181 19.29 -14.49 3.28
CA ILE A 181 17.87 -14.64 2.94
C ILE A 181 17.70 -14.45 1.44
N GLY A 182 17.08 -15.42 0.78
CA GLY A 182 16.89 -15.46 -0.66
C GLY A 182 15.43 -15.50 -1.06
N PHE A 183 15.14 -15.08 -2.30
CA PHE A 183 13.79 -14.98 -2.85
C PHE A 183 13.74 -15.62 -4.23
N GLY A 184 12.70 -16.41 -4.51
CA GLY A 184 12.50 -17.02 -5.82
C GLY A 184 11.03 -17.34 -6.12
N THR A 185 10.69 -17.42 -7.40
CA THR A 185 9.31 -17.67 -7.87
C THR A 185 8.98 -19.16 -8.04
N SER A 186 9.96 -20.04 -7.84
CA SER A 186 9.76 -21.50 -7.91
C SER A 186 10.64 -22.19 -6.88
N ARG A 187 10.11 -23.28 -6.32
CA ARG A 187 10.77 -24.14 -5.34
C ARG A 187 12.03 -24.83 -5.87
N ASN A 188 12.06 -25.08 -7.18
CA ASN A 188 13.07 -25.96 -7.79
C ASN A 188 14.19 -25.20 -8.51
N SER A 189 13.96 -23.93 -8.87
CA SER A 189 14.95 -23.10 -9.57
C SER A 189 15.93 -22.42 -8.61
N GLY A 190 15.68 -22.48 -7.30
CA GLY A 190 16.43 -21.73 -6.29
C GLY A 190 16.17 -20.22 -6.35
N PRO A 191 16.87 -19.43 -5.52
CA PRO A 191 16.64 -18.00 -5.40
C PRO A 191 17.16 -17.23 -6.60
N THR A 192 16.37 -16.26 -7.05
CA THR A 192 16.77 -15.25 -8.05
C THR A 192 17.46 -14.05 -7.41
N GLN A 193 17.30 -13.87 -6.10
CA GLN A 193 17.89 -12.78 -5.33
C GLN A 193 18.34 -13.30 -3.96
N TRP A 194 19.49 -12.84 -3.49
CA TRP A 194 20.04 -13.13 -2.17
C TRP A 194 20.43 -11.83 -1.46
N PHE A 195 20.26 -11.82 -0.15
CA PHE A 195 20.80 -10.80 0.74
C PHE A 195 21.63 -11.47 1.82
N ASP A 196 22.85 -10.99 1.99
CA ASP A 196 23.64 -11.29 3.18
C ASP A 196 22.99 -10.62 4.38
N VAL A 197 23.04 -11.27 5.54
CA VAL A 197 22.51 -10.74 6.81
C VAL A 197 23.60 -10.64 7.86
N SER A 198 23.45 -9.71 8.81
CA SER A 198 24.36 -9.63 9.93
C SER A 198 24.20 -10.82 10.89
N PRO A 199 25.30 -11.42 11.37
CA PRO A 199 25.24 -12.54 12.33
C PRO A 199 24.67 -12.14 13.69
N ASP A 200 24.69 -10.85 14.03
CA ASP A 200 24.19 -10.32 15.31
C ASP A 200 22.69 -9.99 15.28
N SER A 201 22.08 -10.05 14.09
CA SER A 201 20.68 -9.69 13.88
C SER A 201 19.74 -10.81 14.31
N ARG A 202 18.63 -10.41 14.93
CA ARG A 202 17.53 -11.30 15.33
C ARG A 202 16.24 -11.00 14.60
N TRP A 203 16.15 -9.81 14.01
CA TRP A 203 15.02 -9.42 13.20
C TRP A 203 15.45 -8.87 11.85
N PHE A 204 14.68 -9.21 10.82
CA PHE A 204 14.89 -8.80 9.44
C PHE A 204 13.59 -8.23 8.87
N GLY A 205 13.59 -6.93 8.60
CA GLY A 205 12.50 -6.25 7.92
C GLY A 205 12.74 -6.22 6.41
N ILE A 206 11.96 -7.01 5.68
CA ILE A 206 12.12 -7.18 4.24
C ILE A 206 10.92 -6.53 3.53
N GLY A 207 11.20 -5.42 2.87
CA GLY A 207 10.24 -4.74 2.02
C GLY A 207 10.23 -5.36 0.63
N TRP A 208 9.05 -5.62 0.10
CA TRP A 208 8.87 -5.99 -1.30
C TRP A 208 8.04 -4.95 -2.03
N LYS A 209 8.40 -4.71 -3.29
CA LYS A 209 7.63 -3.85 -4.19
C LYS A 209 7.41 -4.53 -5.51
N LYS A 210 6.35 -4.12 -6.20
CA LYS A 210 6.07 -4.54 -7.56
C LYS A 210 5.72 -3.30 -8.37
N GLU A 211 6.77 -2.65 -8.88
CA GLU A 211 6.57 -1.55 -9.81
C GLU A 211 5.79 -2.05 -11.04
N LYS A 212 5.02 -1.15 -11.63
CA LYS A 212 4.15 -1.45 -12.76
C LYS A 212 4.93 -2.16 -13.89
N SER A 213 4.42 -3.32 -14.30
CA SER A 213 5.02 -4.16 -15.35
C SER A 213 6.44 -4.67 -15.07
N GLN A 214 6.92 -4.56 -13.82
CA GLN A 214 8.20 -5.12 -13.38
C GLN A 214 7.98 -6.39 -12.53
N PRO A 215 8.97 -7.30 -12.49
CA PRO A 215 9.02 -8.37 -11.51
C PRO A 215 8.97 -7.83 -10.07
N ILE A 216 8.57 -8.68 -9.12
CA ILE A 216 8.67 -8.35 -7.70
C ILE A 216 10.15 -8.13 -7.37
N ALA A 217 10.44 -7.03 -6.69
CA ALA A 217 11.75 -6.72 -6.16
C ALA A 217 11.69 -6.75 -4.64
N PHE A 218 12.64 -7.45 -4.03
CA PHE A 218 12.84 -7.44 -2.59
C PHE A 218 13.96 -6.49 -2.23
N SER A 219 13.90 -5.92 -1.04
CA SER A 219 14.98 -5.14 -0.45
C SER A 219 15.00 -5.33 1.06
N PRO A 220 16.13 -5.73 1.66
CA PRO A 220 16.30 -5.63 3.10
C PRO A 220 16.31 -4.14 3.43
N ARG A 221 15.45 -3.75 4.37
CA ARG A 221 15.38 -2.35 4.79
C ARG A 221 16.03 -2.12 6.12
N LYS A 222 15.86 -3.07 7.03
CA LYS A 222 16.23 -2.90 8.44
C LYS A 222 16.58 -4.26 9.02
N GLU A 223 17.62 -4.27 9.83
CA GLU A 223 17.94 -5.38 10.71
C GLU A 223 18.03 -4.84 12.14
N LYS A 224 17.68 -5.67 13.11
CA LYS A 224 17.78 -5.32 14.54
C LYS A 224 18.41 -6.48 15.30
N GLY A 225 19.30 -6.15 16.23
CA GLY A 225 19.85 -7.10 17.20
C GLY A 225 18.81 -7.48 18.26
N LEU A 226 19.11 -8.51 19.06
CA LEU A 226 18.16 -9.05 20.06
C LEU A 226 17.58 -7.98 21.00
N ALA A 227 18.46 -7.21 21.64
CA ALA A 227 18.06 -6.21 22.63
C ALA A 227 17.29 -5.04 22.02
N GLU A 228 17.47 -4.79 20.72
CA GLU A 228 16.76 -3.75 20.00
C GLU A 228 15.36 -4.21 19.63
N ILE A 229 15.21 -5.38 18.99
CA ILE A 229 13.88 -5.89 18.62
C ILE A 229 13.01 -6.22 19.85
N GLN A 230 13.60 -6.67 20.96
CA GLN A 230 12.83 -6.96 22.18
C GLN A 230 12.08 -5.74 22.73
N ARG A 231 12.51 -4.53 22.39
CA ARG A 231 11.82 -3.29 22.79
C ARG A 231 10.52 -3.07 22.02
N ASP A 232 10.41 -3.61 20.80
CA ASP A 232 9.26 -3.41 19.92
C ASP A 232 8.20 -4.51 20.08
N LEU A 233 8.56 -5.63 20.73
CA LEU A 233 7.76 -6.84 20.83
C LEU A 233 6.94 -6.88 22.12
N ASN A 234 5.74 -7.44 22.05
CA ASN A 234 4.94 -7.71 23.24
C ASN A 234 5.54 -8.84 24.10
N ASP A 235 5.01 -9.03 25.32
CA ASP A 235 5.54 -10.01 26.28
C ASP A 235 5.68 -11.43 25.71
N ASP A 236 4.69 -11.92 24.96
CA ASP A 236 4.70 -13.25 24.36
C ASP A 236 5.77 -13.37 23.26
N GLU A 237 5.89 -12.33 22.45
CA GLU A 237 6.88 -12.24 21.37
C GLU A 237 8.30 -12.07 21.90
N GLN A 238 8.50 -11.38 23.01
CA GLN A 238 9.80 -11.27 23.67
C GLN A 238 10.32 -12.63 24.12
N ALA A 239 9.46 -13.52 24.64
CA ALA A 239 9.85 -14.88 24.97
C ALA A 239 10.16 -15.70 23.71
N ARG A 240 9.40 -15.48 22.62
CA ARG A 240 9.55 -16.18 21.35
C ARG A 240 10.84 -15.78 20.62
N ILE A 241 11.19 -14.50 20.60
CA ILE A 241 12.38 -13.98 19.92
C ILE A 241 13.67 -14.47 20.58
N LEU A 242 13.67 -14.92 21.83
CA LEU A 242 14.85 -15.54 22.44
C LEU A 242 15.29 -16.81 21.69
N LYS A 243 14.33 -17.55 21.13
CA LYS A 243 14.55 -18.86 20.49
C LYS A 243 14.41 -18.84 18.97
N ASN A 244 14.13 -17.68 18.38
CA ASN A 244 13.85 -17.55 16.95
C ASN A 244 14.51 -16.29 16.35
N TYR A 245 14.73 -16.30 15.05
CA TYR A 245 14.74 -15.12 14.22
C TYR A 245 13.30 -14.71 13.90
N LEU A 246 13.07 -13.42 13.72
CA LEU A 246 11.82 -12.87 13.19
C LEU A 246 12.09 -12.23 11.83
N ILE A 247 11.45 -12.76 10.79
CA ILE A 247 11.51 -12.19 9.44
C ILE A 247 10.14 -11.59 9.15
N THR A 248 10.07 -10.27 9.08
CA THR A 248 8.86 -9.54 8.73
C THR A 248 8.92 -9.17 7.26
N VAL A 249 8.00 -9.73 6.46
CA VAL A 249 7.87 -9.43 5.04
C VAL A 249 6.68 -8.52 4.84
N TYR A 250 6.88 -7.35 4.24
CA TYR A 250 5.83 -6.34 4.09
C TYR A 250 5.88 -5.67 2.72
N HIS A 251 4.71 -5.26 2.23
CA HIS A 251 4.64 -4.44 1.02
C HIS A 251 5.27 -3.08 1.33
N PHE A 252 6.24 -2.71 0.50
CA PHE A 252 6.97 -1.48 0.64
C PHE A 252 7.00 -0.77 -0.70
N ASP A 253 6.04 0.11 -0.93
CA ASP A 253 6.04 1.00 -2.09
C ASP A 253 6.17 2.45 -1.58
N PRO A 254 7.38 3.04 -1.56
CA PRO A 254 7.54 4.41 -1.12
C PRO A 254 6.96 5.31 -2.20
N ILE A 255 5.71 5.70 -2.02
CA ILE A 255 5.14 6.69 -2.91
C ILE A 255 5.76 8.02 -2.53
N SER A 256 6.32 8.68 -3.54
CA SER A 256 6.88 10.02 -3.37
C SER A 256 5.73 10.96 -3.02
N THR A 257 5.88 11.66 -1.90
CA THR A 257 4.93 12.69 -1.49
C THR A 257 4.80 13.71 -2.62
N PRO A 258 3.59 13.93 -3.17
CA PRO A 258 3.42 14.85 -4.29
C PRO A 258 3.67 16.27 -3.83
N ALA A 259 4.10 17.13 -4.75
CA ALA A 259 4.21 18.56 -4.45
C ALA A 259 2.83 19.14 -4.16
N ILE A 260 2.74 20.00 -3.16
CA ILE A 260 1.51 20.70 -2.77
C ILE A 260 1.58 22.17 -3.15
N THR A 261 0.41 22.78 -3.34
CA THR A 261 0.31 24.24 -3.19
C THR A 261 0.41 24.56 -1.70
N PRO A 262 1.18 25.59 -1.29
CA PRO A 262 1.33 25.94 0.12
C PRO A 262 -0.02 26.11 0.82
N VAL A 263 -0.09 25.69 2.08
CA VAL A 263 -1.30 25.75 2.90
C VAL A 263 -1.08 26.74 4.03
N ASP A 264 -2.00 27.71 4.16
CA ASP A 264 -2.08 28.55 5.34
C ASP A 264 -2.66 27.73 6.49
N VAL A 265 -1.91 27.66 7.60
CA VAL A 265 -2.29 26.97 8.83
C VAL A 265 -2.56 28.00 9.91
N TYR A 266 -3.76 27.95 10.48
CA TYR A 266 -4.27 28.89 11.47
C TYR A 266 -4.42 28.21 12.83
N TRP A 267 -3.73 28.71 13.84
CA TRP A 267 -3.82 28.25 15.23
C TRP A 267 -4.75 29.19 15.99
N ARG A 268 -6.00 28.79 16.21
CA ARG A 268 -7.01 29.62 16.87
C ARG A 268 -7.13 29.26 18.34
N PHE A 269 -7.03 30.26 19.20
CA PHE A 269 -7.09 30.12 20.65
C PHE A 269 -8.46 30.53 21.21
N GLN A 270 -8.78 30.03 22.41
CA GLN A 270 -10.05 30.34 23.09
C GLN A 270 -10.21 31.82 23.46
N ASP A 271 -9.11 32.56 23.57
CA ASP A 271 -9.13 34.02 23.77
C ASP A 271 -9.47 34.81 22.49
N GLY A 272 -9.71 34.11 21.38
CA GLY A 272 -10.02 34.68 20.07
C GLY A 272 -8.79 35.08 19.26
N SER A 273 -7.58 34.97 19.81
CA SER A 273 -6.34 35.22 19.08
C SER A 273 -6.09 34.10 18.05
N THR A 274 -5.37 34.44 16.98
CA THR A 274 -4.99 33.48 15.94
C THR A 274 -3.55 33.73 15.52
N GLU A 275 -2.77 32.66 15.42
CA GLU A 275 -1.44 32.67 14.83
C GLU A 275 -1.47 31.94 13.49
N GLN A 276 -0.68 32.40 12.51
CA GLN A 276 -0.65 31.82 11.17
C GLN A 276 0.75 31.31 10.85
N GLN A 277 0.82 30.12 10.26
CA GLN A 277 2.01 29.52 9.67
C GLN A 277 1.71 29.09 8.23
N VAL A 278 2.76 28.77 7.47
CA VAL A 278 2.62 28.25 6.12
C VAL A 278 3.27 26.87 6.08
N TRP A 279 2.49 25.87 5.69
CA TRP A 279 3.01 24.58 5.28
C TRP A 279 3.37 24.67 3.79
N ALA A 280 4.65 24.83 3.49
CA ALA A 280 5.12 25.22 2.16
C ALA A 280 5.47 24.03 1.25
N ASP A 281 5.85 22.90 1.84
CA ASP A 281 6.35 21.71 1.15
C ASP A 281 5.76 20.46 1.82
N SER A 282 5.23 19.54 1.03
CA SER A 282 4.66 18.27 1.51
C SER A 282 5.68 17.36 2.18
N LYS A 283 6.97 17.59 1.94
CA LYS A 283 8.07 16.92 2.65
C LYS A 283 8.28 17.45 4.06
N GLN A 284 7.69 18.59 4.40
CA GLN A 284 7.68 19.09 5.76
C GLN A 284 6.62 18.32 6.57
N GLU A 285 7.06 17.28 7.27
CA GLU A 285 6.17 16.40 8.02
C GLU A 285 5.59 17.05 9.28
N ARG A 286 6.16 18.19 9.74
CA ARG A 286 5.71 18.87 10.96
C ARG A 286 5.72 20.39 10.88
N LEU A 287 4.73 20.98 11.53
CA LEU A 287 4.64 22.37 11.93
C LEU A 287 4.54 22.44 13.44
N SER A 288 5.09 23.51 14.02
CA SER A 288 5.12 23.64 15.47
C SER A 288 4.92 25.07 15.90
N LEU A 289 4.17 25.23 16.98
CA LEU A 289 3.92 26.51 17.61
C LEU A 289 4.31 26.43 19.09
N THR A 290 5.01 27.43 19.62
CA THR A 290 5.42 27.43 21.03
C THR A 290 4.19 27.32 21.94
N TYR A 291 4.24 26.34 22.85
CA TYR A 291 3.18 26.11 23.82
C TYR A 291 3.14 27.25 24.83
N SER A 292 1.93 27.70 25.18
CA SER A 292 1.71 28.67 26.24
C SER A 292 0.62 28.16 27.18
N PRO A 293 0.90 28.00 28.48
CA PRO A 293 -0.13 27.62 29.46
C PRO A 293 -1.17 28.72 29.69
N ALA A 294 -0.93 29.95 29.21
CA ALA A 294 -1.86 31.06 29.32
C ALA A 294 -2.92 31.09 28.20
N ARG A 295 -2.68 30.37 27.09
CA ARG A 295 -3.56 30.35 25.92
C ARG A 295 -3.87 28.91 25.50
N THR A 296 -5.11 28.51 25.70
CA THR A 296 -5.61 27.19 25.29
C THR A 296 -5.93 27.22 23.80
N LEU A 297 -5.32 26.32 23.04
CA LEU A 297 -5.63 26.11 21.63
C LEU A 297 -7.06 25.56 21.49
N GLU A 298 -7.87 26.17 20.63
CA GLU A 298 -9.27 25.80 20.42
C GLU A 298 -9.42 24.93 19.17
N LYS A 299 -8.84 25.37 18.04
CA LYS A 299 -8.96 24.74 16.72
C LYS A 299 -7.72 25.01 15.88
N ILE A 300 -7.47 24.14 14.91
CA ILE A 300 -6.47 24.34 13.86
C ILE A 300 -7.21 24.43 12.52
N GLY A 301 -6.98 25.52 11.79
CA GLY A 301 -7.60 25.80 10.50
C GLY A 301 -6.61 25.61 9.36
N MET A 302 -7.05 25.05 8.23
CA MET A 302 -6.22 24.85 7.05
C MET A 302 -6.91 25.40 5.80
N ARG A 303 -6.13 26.05 4.93
CA ARG A 303 -6.60 26.54 3.63
C ARG A 303 -5.46 26.63 2.63
N THR A 304 -5.63 26.03 1.46
CA THR A 304 -4.68 26.17 0.35
C THR A 304 -4.55 27.65 -0.06
N GLN A 305 -3.30 28.13 -0.21
CA GLN A 305 -3.03 29.51 -0.59
C GLN A 305 -3.65 29.85 -1.95
N GLY A 306 -4.29 31.02 -2.01
CA GLY A 306 -5.02 31.47 -3.20
C GLY A 306 -6.39 30.82 -3.41
N SER A 307 -6.79 29.84 -2.60
CA SER A 307 -8.15 29.30 -2.63
C SER A 307 -9.17 30.29 -2.06
N LYS A 308 -10.37 30.28 -2.65
CA LYS A 308 -11.55 31.00 -2.13
C LYS A 308 -12.41 30.14 -1.21
N ASP A 309 -12.02 28.88 -1.01
CA ASP A 309 -12.72 27.96 -0.13
C ASP A 309 -12.69 28.44 1.32
N PRO A 310 -13.71 28.12 2.14
CA PRO A 310 -13.66 28.38 3.57
C PRO A 310 -12.48 27.67 4.21
N ILE A 311 -12.01 28.20 5.34
CA ILE A 311 -11.00 27.54 6.17
C ILE A 311 -11.63 26.26 6.73
N GLU A 312 -10.95 25.13 6.53
CA GLU A 312 -11.31 23.86 7.14
C GLU A 312 -10.80 23.81 8.57
N TRP A 313 -11.70 23.75 9.54
CA TRP A 313 -11.36 23.80 10.97
C TRP A 313 -11.44 22.40 11.59
N LEU A 314 -10.35 22.01 12.26
CA LEU A 314 -10.26 20.82 13.09
C LEU A 314 -10.32 21.23 14.56
N ASP A 315 -11.23 20.62 15.30
CA ASP A 315 -11.34 20.80 16.75
C ASP A 315 -10.15 20.17 17.48
N THR A 316 -9.65 20.84 18.52
CA THR A 316 -8.56 20.32 19.36
C THR A 316 -9.03 19.99 20.78
N LEU A 317 -8.28 19.16 21.49
CA LEU A 317 -8.45 18.98 22.94
C LEU A 317 -7.69 20.06 23.73
N PRO A 318 -8.20 20.54 24.88
CA PRO A 318 -7.55 21.61 25.64
C PRO A 318 -6.12 21.31 26.11
N ASP A 319 -5.81 20.05 26.39
CA ASP A 319 -4.51 19.56 26.86
C ASP A 319 -3.64 18.98 25.73
N MET A 320 -4.11 19.06 24.47
CA MET A 320 -3.39 18.57 23.31
C MET A 320 -2.00 19.19 23.21
N ARG A 321 -1.03 18.37 22.83
CA ARG A 321 0.33 18.79 22.47
C ARG A 321 0.71 18.38 21.07
N TRP A 322 0.10 17.32 20.57
CA TRP A 322 0.37 16.80 19.25
C TRP A 322 -0.95 16.46 18.55
N MET A 323 -1.03 16.83 17.27
CA MET A 323 -2.09 16.39 16.38
C MET A 323 -1.48 15.86 15.09
N ARG A 324 -1.84 14.65 14.68
CA ARG A 324 -1.59 14.14 13.34
C ARG A 324 -2.83 14.32 12.49
N VAL A 325 -2.60 14.76 11.26
CA VAL A 325 -3.61 14.83 10.21
C VAL A 325 -3.07 14.04 9.03
N ASP A 326 -3.89 13.09 8.59
CA ASP A 326 -3.65 12.35 7.37
C ASP A 326 -4.17 13.19 6.21
N TRP A 327 -3.34 13.48 5.21
CA TRP A 327 -3.73 14.29 4.07
C TRP A 327 -3.60 13.50 2.78
N LYS A 328 -4.49 13.75 1.84
CA LYS A 328 -4.39 13.20 0.49
C LYS A 328 -4.76 14.24 -0.54
N ASP A 329 -4.35 14.00 -1.77
CA ASP A 329 -4.84 14.79 -2.89
C ASP A 329 -6.33 14.51 -3.01
N TYR A 330 -7.15 15.54 -2.77
CA TYR A 330 -8.54 15.51 -3.21
C TYR A 330 -8.52 15.77 -4.71
N ALA A 331 -8.23 14.71 -5.47
CA ALA A 331 -8.38 14.74 -6.90
C ALA A 331 -9.87 14.92 -7.19
N VAL A 332 -10.28 16.16 -7.48
CA VAL A 332 -11.24 16.34 -8.57
C VAL A 332 -10.38 16.21 -9.82
N PRO A 333 -10.37 15.05 -10.49
CA PRO A 333 -9.57 14.85 -11.68
C PRO A 333 -9.99 15.89 -12.71
N THR A 334 -9.06 16.34 -13.56
CA THR A 334 -9.41 17.28 -14.64
C THR A 334 -10.54 16.74 -15.54
N ASN A 335 -10.74 15.42 -15.53
CA ASN A 335 -11.74 14.69 -16.30
C ASN A 335 -12.95 14.20 -15.46
N GLY A 336 -13.14 14.68 -14.22
CA GLY A 336 -14.28 14.37 -13.35
C GLY A 336 -14.02 13.27 -12.31
N GLU A 337 -14.71 13.34 -11.17
CA GLU A 337 -14.50 12.52 -9.96
C GLU A 337 -14.43 11.01 -10.21
N LEU A 338 -15.22 10.49 -11.16
CA LEU A 338 -15.26 9.06 -11.43
C LEU A 338 -14.05 8.55 -12.21
N SER A 339 -13.10 9.40 -12.64
CA SER A 339 -11.90 8.91 -13.33
C SER A 339 -10.99 8.12 -12.39
N LEU A 340 -11.09 8.36 -11.07
CA LEU A 340 -10.37 7.61 -10.04
C LEU A 340 -10.75 6.12 -10.03
N LEU A 341 -11.95 5.76 -10.51
CA LEU A 341 -12.36 4.35 -10.65
C LEU A 341 -11.43 3.55 -11.58
N PHE A 342 -10.72 4.23 -12.49
CA PHE A 342 -9.82 3.61 -13.45
C PHE A 342 -8.34 3.73 -13.04
N GLN A 343 -8.06 4.26 -11.85
CA GLN A 343 -6.72 4.31 -11.29
C GLN A 343 -6.33 2.91 -10.81
N ASP A 344 -5.42 2.27 -11.54
CA ASP A 344 -4.91 0.91 -11.26
C ASP A 344 -5.99 -0.19 -11.19
N LEU A 345 -7.07 -0.01 -11.95
CA LEU A 345 -8.19 -0.95 -12.01
C LEU A 345 -7.75 -2.33 -12.51
N GLN A 346 -8.07 -3.36 -11.74
CA GLN A 346 -7.84 -4.76 -12.10
C GLN A 346 -9.17 -5.44 -12.42
N LEU A 347 -9.18 -6.16 -13.55
CA LEU A 347 -10.35 -6.86 -14.06
C LEU A 347 -9.99 -8.34 -14.22
N ALA A 348 -10.77 -9.23 -13.62
CA ALA A 348 -10.62 -10.66 -13.87
C ALA A 348 -11.18 -11.00 -15.26
N ILE A 349 -10.40 -11.72 -16.06
CA ILE A 349 -10.79 -12.11 -17.41
C ILE A 349 -11.63 -13.38 -17.31
N GLU A 350 -12.94 -13.26 -17.49
CA GLU A 350 -13.89 -14.37 -17.48
C GLU A 350 -14.53 -14.53 -18.86
N PRO A 351 -15.10 -15.70 -19.18
CA PRO A 351 -15.88 -15.87 -20.41
C PRO A 351 -16.94 -14.77 -20.54
N ASP A 352 -16.84 -13.99 -21.61
CA ASP A 352 -17.73 -12.85 -21.93
C ASP A 352 -17.83 -11.75 -20.86
N CYS A 353 -16.90 -11.68 -19.91
CA CYS A 353 -16.91 -10.69 -18.84
C CYS A 353 -15.49 -10.29 -18.42
N LEU A 354 -15.18 -8.99 -18.48
CA LEU A 354 -14.10 -8.44 -17.67
C LEU A 354 -14.69 -8.02 -16.33
N ALA A 355 -14.53 -8.88 -15.34
CA ALA A 355 -15.20 -8.77 -14.05
C ALA A 355 -14.50 -7.73 -13.15
N VAL A 356 -15.31 -6.89 -12.52
CA VAL A 356 -14.90 -5.90 -11.53
C VAL A 356 -15.73 -6.09 -10.26
N ASP A 357 -15.11 -5.92 -9.09
CA ASP A 357 -15.80 -5.88 -7.82
C ASP A 357 -15.68 -4.46 -7.24
N PHE A 358 -16.82 -3.79 -7.09
CA PHE A 358 -16.89 -2.44 -6.50
C PHE A 358 -17.11 -2.47 -4.98
N GLY A 359 -17.00 -3.65 -4.33
CA GLY A 359 -17.18 -3.85 -2.89
C GLY A 359 -18.63 -4.02 -2.46
N ASN A 360 -19.60 -3.73 -3.34
CA ASN A 360 -21.03 -3.95 -3.15
C ASN A 360 -21.61 -5.04 -4.08
N GLY A 361 -20.74 -5.75 -4.80
CA GLY A 361 -21.13 -6.79 -5.75
C GLY A 361 -20.27 -6.78 -7.01
N LYS A 362 -20.34 -7.90 -7.72
CA LYS A 362 -19.61 -8.12 -8.97
C LYS A 362 -20.36 -7.50 -10.15
N ALA A 363 -19.66 -6.68 -10.93
CA ALA A 363 -20.12 -6.16 -12.20
C ALA A 363 -19.23 -6.67 -13.36
N CYS A 364 -19.72 -6.55 -14.59
CA CYS A 364 -19.07 -7.08 -15.78
C CYS A 364 -18.98 -6.04 -16.87
N PHE A 365 -17.77 -5.76 -17.33
CA PHE A 365 -17.55 -5.12 -18.63
C PHE A 365 -17.71 -6.16 -19.73
N ARG A 366 -18.72 -6.01 -20.58
CA ARG A 366 -19.03 -6.93 -21.68
C ARG A 366 -18.84 -6.26 -23.02
N ARG A 367 -18.36 -7.02 -24.00
CA ARG A 367 -18.28 -6.56 -25.38
C ARG A 367 -19.66 -6.35 -25.96
N ARG A 368 -19.75 -5.38 -26.85
CA ARG A 368 -20.92 -5.18 -27.67
C ARG A 368 -20.80 -5.86 -29.03
#